data_AF-A0A2J8XRT5-F1
#
_entry.id   AF-A0A2J8XRT5-F1
#
_cell.length_a   1.000
_cell.length_b   1.000
_cell.length_c   1.000
_cell.angle_alpha   90.00
_cell.angle_beta   90.00
_cell.angle_gamma   90.00
#
_symmetry.space_group_name_H-M   'P 1'
#
loop_
_entity.id
_entity.type
_entity.pdbx_description
1 polymer ?
#
loop_
_entity_poly.entity_id
_entity_poly.type
_entity_poly.pdbx_seq_one_letter_code
_entity_poly.pdbx_strand_id
1 'polypeptide(L)'
;NVALTFLEKTREKVKSSDEAVILCKTAIGALKLNIGDLQVTKETIEDVEEMLNNLPGVTSVHSRFYDLSSKYYQTIGNHASYYKDALRFLGCVDIKDLPVSEQQERAFTLGLAGLLGEGVFNFGELLMHPVLESLRNTDRQWLIDTLYAFNSGNVERFQTLKTAWGQQPDLAANEAQLLRKIQLLCLMEIKGMKDRLEFWCTDVKSMEMLVEHQAHDILT
;
A
#
# COMPACT_ATOMS: atom_id res chain seq x y z
N ASN A 1 11.27 -28.24 13.74
CA ASN A 1 12.19 -28.46 14.89
C ASN A 1 13.67 -28.44 14.49
N VAL A 2 14.18 -29.32 13.63
CA VAL A 2 15.63 -29.34 13.26
C VAL A 2 16.11 -28.00 12.63
N ALA A 3 15.28 -27.37 11.80
CA ALA A 3 15.60 -26.08 11.18
C ALA A 3 15.66 -24.91 12.18
N LEU A 4 14.85 -24.94 13.25
CA LEU A 4 14.88 -23.91 14.31
C LEU A 4 16.17 -24.01 15.11
N THR A 5 16.56 -25.23 15.51
CA THR A 5 17.81 -25.47 16.24
C THR A 5 19.04 -25.13 15.40
N PHE A 6 18.96 -25.35 14.08
CA PHE A 6 20.02 -24.96 13.15
C PHE A 6 20.13 -23.44 13.01
N LEU A 7 19.00 -22.72 12.91
CA LEU A 7 18.98 -21.26 12.83
C LEU A 7 19.42 -20.60 14.14
N GLU A 8 19.06 -21.16 15.29
CA GLU A 8 19.56 -20.69 16.59
C GLU A 8 21.08 -20.86 16.71
N LYS A 9 21.61 -22.02 16.32
CA LYS A 9 23.04 -22.30 16.29
C LYS A 9 23.79 -21.42 15.27
N THR A 10 23.13 -21.05 14.18
CA THR A 10 23.68 -20.15 13.17
C THR A 10 23.69 -18.71 13.70
N ARG A 11 22.59 -18.26 14.32
CA ARG A 11 22.48 -16.94 14.97
C ARG A 11 23.60 -16.69 15.98
N GLU A 12 24.00 -17.69 16.76
CA GLU A 12 25.12 -17.54 17.70
C GLU A 12 26.47 -17.30 17.01
N LYS A 13 26.64 -17.81 15.78
CA LYS A 13 27.86 -17.68 14.99
C LYS A 13 27.89 -16.42 14.11
N VAL A 14 26.74 -15.86 13.74
CA VAL A 14 26.66 -14.68 12.84
C VAL A 14 26.44 -13.35 13.54
N LYS A 15 26.70 -13.26 14.85
CA LYS A 15 26.62 -12.00 15.64
C LYS A 15 27.51 -10.85 15.11
N SER A 16 28.38 -11.12 14.15
CA SER A 16 29.31 -10.14 13.58
C SER A 16 28.71 -9.26 12.48
N SER A 17 27.50 -9.55 11.98
CA SER A 17 26.84 -8.76 10.92
C SER A 17 25.34 -8.63 11.18
N ASP A 18 24.87 -7.39 11.30
CA ASP A 18 23.46 -7.08 11.58
C ASP A 18 22.52 -7.59 10.48
N GLU A 19 22.95 -7.55 9.21
CA GLU A 19 22.19 -8.11 8.09
C GLU A 19 21.96 -9.62 8.22
N ALA A 20 22.98 -10.35 8.69
CA ALA A 20 22.87 -11.79 8.90
C ALA A 20 21.96 -12.13 10.10
N VAL A 21 21.94 -11.28 11.12
CA VAL A 21 21.00 -11.39 12.24
C VAL A 21 19.56 -11.20 11.75
N ILE A 22 19.32 -10.22 10.89
CA ILE A 22 18.00 -9.98 10.28
C ILE A 22 17.55 -11.17 9.42
N LEU A 23 18.43 -11.73 8.58
CA LEU A 23 18.12 -12.92 7.78
C LEU A 23 17.81 -14.14 8.65
N CYS A 24 18.54 -14.32 9.76
CA CYS A 24 18.25 -15.39 10.70
C CYS A 24 16.90 -15.18 11.40
N LYS A 25 16.59 -13.96 11.88
CA LYS A 25 15.31 -13.66 12.53
C LYS A 25 14.13 -13.81 11.57
N THR A 26 14.25 -13.35 10.32
CA THR A 26 13.21 -13.52 9.29
C THR A 26 12.99 -14.99 8.94
N ALA A 27 14.05 -15.80 8.83
CA ALA A 27 13.92 -17.24 8.62
C ALA A 27 13.24 -17.95 9.81
N ILE A 28 13.56 -17.56 11.04
CA ILE A 28 12.89 -18.06 12.25
C ILE A 28 11.41 -17.66 12.24
N GLY A 29 11.10 -16.41 11.91
CA GLY A 29 9.73 -15.91 11.78
C GLY A 29 8.93 -16.69 10.73
N ALA A 30 9.52 -16.99 9.57
CA ALA A 30 8.86 -17.78 8.53
C ALA A 30 8.54 -19.22 8.99
N LEU A 31 9.43 -19.84 9.75
CA LEU A 31 9.18 -21.16 10.32
C LEU A 31 8.11 -21.13 11.42
N LYS A 32 8.13 -20.12 12.29
CA LYS A 32 7.13 -19.93 13.35
C LYS A 32 5.74 -19.63 12.78
N LEU A 33 5.68 -18.86 11.69
CA LEU A 33 4.45 -18.60 10.97
C LEU A 33 3.83 -19.91 10.43
N ASN A 34 4.65 -20.81 9.87
CA ASN A 34 4.19 -22.12 9.41
C ASN A 34 3.71 -23.04 10.55
N ILE A 35 4.21 -22.83 11.77
CA ILE A 35 3.77 -23.56 12.98
C ILE A 35 2.44 -23.00 13.52
N GLY A 36 2.02 -21.81 13.06
CA GLY A 36 0.80 -21.13 13.50
C GLY A 36 0.99 -20.25 14.74
N ASP A 37 2.23 -20.00 15.17
CA ASP A 37 2.53 -19.16 16.33
C ASP A 37 2.60 -17.68 15.91
N LEU A 38 1.43 -17.04 15.86
CA LEU A 38 1.29 -15.65 15.42
C LEU A 38 1.90 -14.66 16.43
N GLN A 39 1.86 -14.97 17.72
CA GLN A 39 2.29 -14.03 18.76
C GLN A 39 3.81 -13.87 18.75
N VAL A 40 4.54 -14.99 18.71
CA VAL A 40 6.01 -14.95 18.63
C VAL A 40 6.48 -14.44 17.27
N THR A 41 5.71 -14.67 16.20
CA THR A 41 6.00 -14.09 14.88
C THR A 41 5.87 -12.56 14.90
N LYS A 42 4.88 -12.01 15.59
CA LYS A 42 4.72 -10.55 15.77
C LYS A 42 5.92 -9.91 16.45
N GLU A 43 6.32 -10.45 17.60
CA GLU A 43 7.49 -9.96 18.34
C GLU A 43 8.75 -10.04 17.48
N THR A 44 8.91 -11.13 16.71
CA THR A 44 10.04 -11.28 15.79
C THR A 44 10.01 -10.24 14.66
N ILE A 45 8.83 -9.85 14.17
CA ILE A 45 8.67 -8.81 13.14
C ILE A 45 9.00 -7.43 13.70
N GLU A 46 8.49 -7.08 14.89
CA GLU A 46 8.76 -5.78 15.54
C GLU A 46 10.25 -5.61 15.85
N ASP A 47 10.88 -6.65 16.39
CA ASP A 47 12.32 -6.73 16.62
C ASP A 47 13.15 -6.49 15.35
N VAL A 48 12.71 -7.05 14.21
CA VAL A 48 13.41 -6.91 12.93
C VAL A 48 13.15 -5.54 12.31
N GLU A 49 11.96 -4.97 12.49
CA GLU A 49 11.63 -3.62 12.03
C GLU A 49 12.48 -2.56 12.75
N GLU A 50 12.69 -2.69 14.06
CA GLU A 50 13.58 -1.77 14.80
C GLU A 50 15.04 -1.89 14.33
N MET A 51 15.53 -3.10 14.12
CA MET A 51 16.88 -3.32 13.57
C MET A 51 17.03 -2.82 12.14
N LEU A 52 15.99 -2.92 11.31
CA LEU A 52 15.97 -2.37 9.94
C LEU A 52 16.00 -0.84 9.96
N ASN A 53 15.25 -0.18 10.85
CA ASN A 53 15.25 1.28 10.97
C ASN A 53 16.63 1.84 11.38
N ASN A 54 17.43 1.05 12.10
CA ASN A 54 18.78 1.42 12.50
C ASN A 54 19.83 1.23 11.38
N LEU A 55 19.50 0.49 10.31
CA LEU A 55 20.39 0.27 9.19
C LEU A 55 20.17 1.33 8.10
N PRO A 56 21.21 2.09 7.71
CA PRO A 56 21.10 3.03 6.60
C PRO A 56 21.18 2.27 5.27
N GLY A 57 20.04 2.13 4.60
CA GLY A 57 19.97 1.71 3.19
C GLY A 57 19.04 0.54 2.91
N VAL A 58 18.53 0.48 1.67
CA VAL A 58 17.68 -0.61 1.19
C VAL A 58 18.59 -1.75 0.70
N THR A 59 18.82 -2.76 1.55
CA THR A 59 19.49 -4.00 1.15
C THR A 59 18.50 -5.15 0.95
N SER A 60 18.95 -6.25 0.33
CA SER A 60 18.12 -7.43 -0.02
C SER A 60 17.42 -8.10 1.18
N VAL A 61 17.83 -7.75 2.40
CA VAL A 61 17.19 -8.12 3.66
C VAL A 61 15.76 -7.57 3.77
N HIS A 62 15.50 -6.37 3.23
CA HIS A 62 14.17 -5.74 3.23
C HIS A 62 13.17 -6.58 2.43
N SER A 63 13.59 -7.10 1.27
CA SER A 63 12.74 -7.95 0.44
C SER A 63 12.28 -9.21 1.17
N ARG A 64 13.19 -9.84 1.95
CA ARG A 64 12.86 -11.05 2.73
C ARG A 64 11.99 -10.73 3.95
N PHE A 65 12.24 -9.60 4.60
CA PHE A 65 11.41 -9.13 5.70
C PHE A 65 9.98 -8.84 5.26
N TYR A 66 9.79 -8.06 4.19
CA TYR A 66 8.45 -7.74 3.70
C TYR A 66 7.71 -8.96 3.17
N ASP A 67 8.38 -9.97 2.60
CA ASP A 67 7.73 -11.22 2.21
C ASP A 67 7.19 -12.01 3.42
N LEU A 68 7.93 -11.99 4.55
CA LEU A 68 7.45 -12.55 5.82
C LEU A 68 6.26 -11.74 6.36
N SER A 69 6.39 -10.42 6.45
CA SER A 69 5.33 -9.53 6.94
C SER A 69 4.06 -9.66 6.10
N SER A 70 4.21 -9.76 4.77
CA SER A 70 3.13 -10.02 3.82
C SER A 70 2.34 -11.28 4.18
N LYS A 71 3.02 -12.41 4.40
CA LYS A 71 2.36 -13.67 4.79
C LYS A 71 1.71 -13.59 6.17
N TYR A 72 2.35 -12.91 7.11
CA TYR A 72 1.82 -12.71 8.45
C TYR A 72 0.53 -11.88 8.44
N TYR A 73 0.51 -10.75 7.74
CA TYR A 73 -0.67 -9.89 7.64
C TYR A 73 -1.80 -10.54 6.83
N GLN A 74 -1.48 -11.35 5.82
CA GLN A 74 -2.48 -12.18 5.12
C GLN A 74 -3.15 -13.15 6.09
N THR A 75 -2.38 -13.81 6.96
CA THR A 75 -2.92 -14.78 7.94
C THR A 75 -3.80 -14.09 8.98
N ILE A 76 -3.46 -12.87 9.38
CA ILE A 76 -4.25 -12.09 10.37
C ILE A 76 -5.47 -11.42 9.74
N GLY A 77 -5.50 -11.27 8.41
CA GLY A 77 -6.54 -10.49 7.72
C GLY A 77 -6.38 -8.97 7.90
N ASN A 78 -5.20 -8.49 8.30
CA ASN A 78 -4.95 -7.05 8.41
C ASN A 78 -4.47 -6.48 7.07
N HIS A 79 -5.44 -6.12 6.23
CA HIS A 79 -5.22 -5.60 4.88
C HIS A 79 -4.51 -4.23 4.86
N ALA A 80 -4.71 -3.39 5.88
CA ALA A 80 -4.13 -2.04 5.92
C ALA A 80 -2.61 -2.07 6.14
N SER A 81 -2.13 -2.88 7.10
CA SER A 81 -0.69 -3.06 7.32
C SER A 81 -0.03 -3.77 6.16
N TYR A 82 -0.70 -4.79 5.60
CA TYR A 82 -0.25 -5.46 4.38
C TYR A 82 -0.02 -4.46 3.24
N TYR A 83 -0.97 -3.56 3.00
CA TYR A 83 -0.88 -2.57 1.92
C TYR A 83 0.36 -1.66 2.07
N LYS A 84 0.63 -1.18 3.29
CA LYS A 84 1.80 -0.33 3.56
C LYS A 84 3.12 -1.05 3.31
N ASP A 85 3.25 -2.27 3.82
CA ASP A 85 4.49 -3.04 3.68
C ASP A 85 4.71 -3.53 2.25
N ALA A 86 3.64 -3.87 1.55
CA ALA A 86 3.72 -4.24 0.14
C ALA A 86 4.06 -3.05 -0.76
N LEU A 87 3.60 -1.82 -0.45
CA LEU A 87 4.07 -0.61 -1.13
C LEU A 87 5.56 -0.36 -0.88
N ARG A 88 6.03 -0.48 0.36
CA ARG A 88 7.45 -0.35 0.71
C ARG A 88 8.30 -1.38 -0.04
N PHE A 89 7.83 -2.62 -0.12
CA PHE A 89 8.48 -3.69 -0.87
C PHE A 89 8.62 -3.34 -2.36
N LEU A 90 7.55 -2.82 -2.98
CA LEU A 90 7.58 -2.40 -4.39
C LEU A 90 8.53 -1.21 -4.62
N GLY A 91 8.68 -0.31 -3.64
CA GLY A 91 9.68 0.76 -3.70
C GLY A 91 11.13 0.27 -3.58
N CYS A 92 11.34 -0.95 -3.06
CA CYS A 92 12.67 -1.53 -2.86
C CYS A 92 13.11 -2.47 -4.00
N VAL A 93 12.18 -2.93 -4.84
CA VAL A 93 12.47 -3.94 -5.87
C VAL A 93 12.14 -3.40 -7.24
N ASP A 94 13.14 -3.42 -8.13
CA ASP A 94 12.91 -3.10 -9.53
C ASP A 94 12.03 -4.17 -10.18
N ILE A 95 10.99 -3.72 -10.87
CA ILE A 95 9.99 -4.57 -11.57
C ILE A 95 10.65 -5.49 -12.61
N LYS A 96 11.92 -5.26 -12.96
CA LYS A 96 12.69 -6.07 -13.90
C LYS A 96 13.20 -7.39 -13.31
N ASP A 97 13.30 -7.48 -11.99
CA ASP A 97 13.88 -8.65 -11.31
C ASP A 97 12.86 -9.76 -11.03
N LEU A 98 11.57 -9.45 -11.13
CA LEU A 98 10.49 -10.42 -10.88
C LEU A 98 9.84 -10.90 -12.19
N PRO A 99 9.45 -12.18 -12.27
CA PRO A 99 8.66 -12.67 -13.38
C PRO A 99 7.27 -12.00 -13.42
N VAL A 100 6.77 -11.73 -14.63
CA VAL A 100 5.46 -11.09 -14.86
C VAL A 100 4.30 -11.78 -14.14
N SER A 101 4.36 -13.11 -13.98
CA SER A 101 3.35 -13.88 -13.23
C SER A 101 3.28 -13.50 -11.75
N GLU A 102 4.42 -13.33 -11.10
CA GLU A 102 4.48 -12.97 -9.68
C GLU A 102 4.09 -11.50 -9.47
N GLN A 103 4.45 -10.63 -10.42
CA GLN A 103 3.99 -9.24 -10.42
C GLN A 103 2.47 -9.13 -10.47
N GLN A 104 1.82 -9.93 -11.33
CA GLN A 104 0.36 -9.91 -11.47
C GLN A 104 -0.35 -10.41 -10.20
N GLU A 105 0.17 -11.46 -9.57
CA GLU A 105 -0.39 -11.98 -8.32
C GLU A 105 -0.22 -10.98 -7.17
N ARG A 106 0.98 -10.39 -7.03
CA ARG A 106 1.26 -9.37 -6.02
C ARG A 106 0.45 -8.10 -6.25
N ALA A 107 0.37 -7.60 -7.49
CA ALA A 107 -0.43 -6.43 -7.84
C ALA A 107 -1.92 -6.64 -7.54
N PHE A 108 -2.44 -7.84 -7.84
CA PHE A 108 -3.82 -8.18 -7.52
C PHE A 108 -4.08 -8.21 -6.01
N THR A 109 -3.22 -8.89 -5.26
CA THR A 109 -3.33 -8.96 -3.80
C THR A 109 -3.19 -7.58 -3.16
N LEU A 110 -2.30 -6.74 -3.69
CA LEU A 110 -2.11 -5.36 -3.26
C LEU A 110 -3.34 -4.49 -3.53
N GLY A 111 -3.93 -4.59 -4.72
CA GLY A 111 -5.16 -3.87 -5.05
C GLY A 111 -6.33 -4.31 -4.17
N LEU A 112 -6.49 -5.61 -3.93
CA LEU A 112 -7.48 -6.14 -2.99
C LEU A 112 -7.26 -5.62 -1.57
N ALA A 113 -6.03 -5.67 -1.06
CA ALA A 113 -5.69 -5.16 0.25
C ALA A 113 -5.89 -3.65 0.36
N GLY A 114 -5.65 -2.90 -0.71
CA GLY A 114 -5.93 -1.46 -0.77
C GLY A 114 -7.44 -1.17 -0.71
N LEU A 115 -8.27 -1.98 -1.39
CA LEU A 115 -9.72 -1.85 -1.36
C LEU A 115 -10.29 -2.19 0.02
N LEU A 116 -9.91 -3.35 0.57
CA LEU A 116 -10.38 -3.85 1.87
C LEU A 116 -9.75 -3.15 3.08
N GLY A 117 -8.56 -2.56 2.91
CA GLY A 117 -7.83 -1.91 4.00
C GLY A 117 -8.54 -0.66 4.50
N GLU A 118 -8.90 -0.64 5.78
CA GLU A 118 -9.41 0.56 6.43
C GLU A 118 -8.33 1.66 6.50
N GLY A 119 -8.69 2.88 6.12
CA GLY A 119 -7.78 4.02 6.19
C GLY A 119 -6.87 4.23 4.97
N VAL A 120 -6.99 3.39 3.93
CA VAL A 120 -6.27 3.59 2.66
C VAL A 120 -7.13 4.41 1.71
N PHE A 121 -6.79 5.69 1.55
CA PHE A 121 -7.47 6.61 0.63
C PHE A 121 -6.58 7.10 -0.52
N ASN A 122 -5.26 6.87 -0.42
CA ASN A 122 -4.26 7.33 -1.38
C ASN A 122 -4.03 6.27 -2.46
N PHE A 123 -5.00 6.10 -3.36
CA PHE A 123 -4.86 5.19 -4.51
C PHE A 123 -4.05 5.79 -5.66
N GLY A 124 -3.86 7.12 -5.68
CA GLY A 124 -3.13 7.82 -6.73
C GLY A 124 -1.66 7.37 -6.89
N GLU A 125 -0.95 7.14 -5.78
CA GLU A 125 0.44 6.68 -5.82
C GLU A 125 0.55 5.25 -6.37
N LEU A 126 -0.37 4.37 -5.96
CA LEU A 126 -0.44 3.01 -6.47
C LEU A 126 -0.77 2.99 -7.97
N LEU A 127 -1.71 3.84 -8.42
CA LEU A 127 -2.13 3.97 -9.81
C LEU A 127 -1.01 4.41 -10.75
N MET A 128 0.00 5.13 -10.24
CA MET A 128 1.18 5.56 -11.00
C MET A 128 2.28 4.49 -11.05
N HIS A 129 2.17 3.41 -10.26
CA HIS A 129 3.22 2.40 -10.19
C HIS A 129 3.13 1.43 -11.38
N PRO A 130 4.25 1.12 -12.09
CA PRO A 130 4.22 0.29 -13.30
C PRO A 130 3.78 -1.16 -13.05
N VAL A 131 3.77 -1.60 -11.78
CA VAL A 131 3.26 -2.94 -11.39
C VAL A 131 1.78 -3.12 -11.77
N LEU A 132 1.00 -2.04 -11.82
CA LEU A 132 -0.40 -2.09 -12.27
C LEU A 132 -0.51 -2.09 -13.80
N GLU A 133 0.47 -1.55 -14.53
CA GLU A 133 0.49 -1.64 -15.99
C GLU A 133 0.70 -3.07 -16.46
N SER A 134 1.51 -3.87 -15.75
CA SER A 134 1.66 -5.32 -15.99
C SER A 134 0.33 -6.08 -15.85
N LEU A 135 -0.63 -5.53 -15.10
CA LEU A 135 -1.95 -6.12 -14.87
C LEU A 135 -2.99 -5.69 -15.93
N ARG A 136 -2.76 -4.58 -16.66
CA ARG A 136 -3.68 -4.06 -17.70
C ARG A 136 -3.89 -5.04 -18.85
N ASN A 137 -2.94 -5.92 -19.13
CA ASN A 137 -3.00 -6.85 -20.26
C ASN A 137 -3.63 -8.22 -19.90
N THR A 138 -4.23 -8.34 -18.71
CA THR A 138 -4.76 -9.61 -18.16
C THR A 138 -6.23 -9.51 -17.79
N ASP A 139 -6.86 -10.65 -17.47
CA ASP A 139 -8.28 -10.80 -17.07
C ASP A 139 -8.70 -10.00 -15.81
N ARG A 140 -7.76 -9.28 -15.19
CA ARG A 140 -7.92 -8.52 -13.94
C ARG A 140 -8.09 -7.01 -14.17
N GLN A 141 -8.35 -6.57 -15.40
CA GLN A 141 -8.62 -5.17 -15.75
C GLN A 141 -9.68 -4.52 -14.85
N TRP A 142 -10.70 -5.28 -14.45
CA TRP A 142 -11.75 -4.81 -13.56
C TRP A 142 -11.22 -4.23 -12.23
N LEU A 143 -10.08 -4.72 -11.73
CA LEU A 143 -9.47 -4.24 -10.50
C LEU A 143 -8.93 -2.81 -10.70
N ILE A 144 -8.32 -2.54 -11.85
CA ILE A 144 -7.79 -1.22 -12.19
C ILE A 144 -8.96 -0.24 -12.39
N ASP A 145 -10.00 -0.66 -13.09
CA ASP A 145 -11.20 0.15 -13.28
C ASP A 145 -11.90 0.46 -11.96
N THR A 146 -11.92 -0.52 -11.04
CA THR A 146 -12.42 -0.33 -9.69
C THR A 146 -11.55 0.68 -8.94
N LEU A 147 -10.23 0.56 -8.97
CA LEU A 147 -9.33 1.52 -8.32
C LEU A 147 -9.50 2.94 -8.88
N TYR A 148 -9.68 3.11 -10.20
CA TYR A 148 -10.00 4.40 -10.80
C TYR A 148 -11.37 4.93 -10.38
N ALA A 149 -12.38 4.07 -10.25
CA ALA A 149 -13.70 4.45 -9.74
C ALA A 149 -13.62 4.93 -8.29
N PHE A 150 -12.79 4.28 -7.46
CA PHE A 150 -12.51 4.71 -6.08
C PHE A 150 -11.79 6.06 -6.05
N ASN A 151 -10.77 6.25 -6.89
CA ASN A 151 -10.02 7.51 -6.93
C ASN A 151 -10.90 8.69 -7.36
N SER A 152 -11.87 8.48 -8.25
CA SER A 152 -12.80 9.50 -8.73
C SER A 152 -14.12 9.59 -7.94
N GLY A 153 -14.26 8.81 -6.87
CA GLY A 153 -15.48 8.77 -6.05
C GLY A 153 -16.76 8.37 -6.80
N ASN A 154 -16.66 7.72 -7.98
CA ASN A 154 -17.81 7.46 -8.83
C ASN A 154 -18.54 6.16 -8.43
N VAL A 155 -19.62 6.32 -7.67
CA VAL A 155 -20.46 5.21 -7.16
C VAL A 155 -21.16 4.45 -8.29
N GLU A 156 -21.53 5.13 -9.39
CA GLU A 156 -22.23 4.52 -10.51
C GLU A 156 -21.32 3.52 -11.25
N ARG A 157 -20.07 3.92 -11.54
CA ARG A 157 -19.06 3.00 -12.11
C ARG A 157 -18.81 1.81 -11.21
N PHE A 158 -18.71 2.01 -9.90
CA PHE A 158 -18.53 0.92 -8.95
C PHE A 158 -19.70 -0.09 -8.98
N GLN A 159 -20.94 0.39 -9.11
CA GLN A 159 -22.12 -0.47 -9.25
C GLN A 159 -22.11 -1.27 -10.55
N THR A 160 -21.71 -0.67 -11.68
CA THR A 160 -21.61 -1.40 -12.96
C THR A 160 -20.58 -2.53 -12.91
N LEU A 161 -19.50 -2.33 -12.15
CA LEU A 161 -18.43 -3.32 -11.99
C LEU A 161 -18.80 -4.45 -10.99
N LYS A 162 -19.95 -4.36 -10.31
CA LYS A 162 -20.41 -5.34 -9.31
C LYS A 162 -20.50 -6.76 -9.84
N THR A 163 -20.84 -6.93 -11.11
CA THR A 163 -20.88 -8.23 -11.78
C THR A 163 -19.50 -8.89 -11.89
N ALA A 164 -18.43 -8.08 -11.98
CA ALA A 164 -17.06 -8.55 -12.10
C ALA A 164 -16.40 -8.72 -10.73
N TRP A 165 -16.45 -7.71 -9.87
CA TRP A 165 -15.82 -7.77 -8.54
C TRP A 165 -16.58 -8.64 -7.54
N GLY A 166 -17.89 -8.82 -7.73
CA GLY A 166 -18.73 -9.68 -6.89
C GLY A 166 -18.43 -11.18 -7.02
N GLN A 167 -17.60 -11.58 -8.00
CA GLN A 167 -17.08 -12.95 -8.09
C GLN A 167 -16.11 -13.26 -6.94
N GLN A 168 -15.49 -12.23 -6.35
CA GLN A 168 -14.56 -12.40 -5.25
C GLN A 168 -15.32 -12.34 -3.90
N PRO A 169 -15.27 -13.41 -3.09
CA PRO A 169 -16.02 -13.49 -1.83
C PRO A 169 -15.60 -12.41 -0.83
N ASP A 170 -14.32 -12.03 -0.81
CA ASP A 170 -13.79 -11.03 0.11
C ASP A 170 -14.39 -9.63 -0.09
N LEU A 171 -14.67 -9.24 -1.35
CA LEU A 171 -15.33 -7.96 -1.65
C LEU A 171 -16.83 -8.02 -1.41
N ALA A 172 -17.46 -9.16 -1.72
CA ALA A 172 -18.89 -9.34 -1.48
C ALA A 172 -19.20 -9.27 0.03
N ALA A 173 -18.35 -9.86 0.88
CA ALA A 173 -18.49 -9.80 2.32
C ALA A 173 -18.33 -8.36 2.87
N ASN A 174 -17.48 -7.54 2.24
CA ASN A 174 -17.15 -6.18 2.68
C ASN A 174 -17.83 -5.08 1.84
N GLU A 175 -18.90 -5.40 1.09
CA GLU A 175 -19.58 -4.48 0.18
C GLU A 175 -20.01 -3.17 0.89
N ALA A 176 -20.61 -3.29 2.07
CA ALA A 176 -21.10 -2.12 2.82
C ALA A 176 -19.96 -1.16 3.22
N GLN A 177 -18.79 -1.71 3.54
CA GLN A 177 -17.60 -0.96 3.91
C GLN A 177 -16.99 -0.26 2.68
N LEU A 178 -16.92 -0.96 1.55
CA LEU A 178 -16.46 -0.41 0.28
C LEU A 178 -17.35 0.74 -0.20
N LEU A 179 -18.68 0.60 -0.12
CA LEU A 179 -19.62 1.67 -0.46
C LEU A 179 -19.40 2.91 0.41
N ARG A 180 -19.25 2.73 1.73
CA ARG A 180 -18.95 3.83 2.66
C ARG A 180 -17.62 4.49 2.32
N LYS A 181 -16.62 3.70 1.91
CA LYS A 181 -15.28 4.19 1.54
C LYS A 181 -15.30 5.04 0.26
N ILE A 182 -16.05 4.64 -0.77
CA ILE A 182 -16.23 5.44 -1.99
C ILE A 182 -16.97 6.75 -1.68
N GLN A 183 -18.00 6.71 -0.85
CA GLN A 183 -18.72 7.92 -0.43
C GLN A 183 -17.78 8.89 0.31
N LEU A 184 -16.93 8.38 1.20
CA LEU A 184 -15.93 9.20 1.89
C LEU A 184 -14.91 9.79 0.92
N LEU A 185 -14.43 9.02 -0.05
CA LEU A 185 -13.51 9.51 -1.09
C LEU A 185 -14.14 10.61 -1.94
N CYS A 186 -15.41 10.43 -2.35
CA CYS A 186 -16.17 11.44 -3.06
C CYS A 186 -16.26 12.75 -2.24
N LEU A 187 -16.54 12.65 -0.93
CA LEU A 187 -16.54 13.80 -0.03
C LEU A 187 -15.15 14.45 0.11
N MET A 188 -14.09 13.64 0.17
CA MET A 188 -12.70 14.15 0.23
C MET A 188 -12.33 14.90 -1.05
N GLU A 189 -12.68 14.39 -2.23
CA GLU A 189 -12.44 15.09 -3.50
C GLU A 189 -13.24 16.39 -3.58
N ILE A 190 -14.53 16.39 -3.22
CA ILE A 190 -15.36 17.60 -3.22
C ILE A 190 -14.80 18.64 -2.24
N LYS A 191 -14.37 18.21 -1.05
CA LYS A 191 -13.72 19.10 -0.08
C LYS A 191 -12.42 19.68 -0.63
N GLY A 192 -11.56 18.85 -1.22
CA GLY A 192 -10.32 19.30 -1.84
C GLY A 192 -10.56 20.29 -2.99
N MET A 193 -11.61 20.07 -3.80
CA MET A 193 -12.03 21.02 -4.83
C MET A 193 -12.52 22.34 -4.24
N LYS A 194 -13.31 22.29 -3.16
CA LYS A 194 -13.79 23.48 -2.44
C LYS A 194 -12.62 24.30 -1.89
N ASP A 195 -11.67 23.66 -1.22
CA ASP A 195 -10.50 24.33 -0.63
C ASP A 195 -9.64 24.99 -1.73
N ARG A 196 -9.46 24.30 -2.88
CA ARG A 196 -8.79 24.88 -4.06
C ARG A 196 -9.55 26.05 -4.67
N LEU A 197 -10.89 25.98 -4.69
CA LEU A 197 -11.73 27.06 -5.20
C LEU A 197 -11.69 28.27 -4.27
N GLU A 198 -11.72 28.07 -2.95
CA GLU A 198 -11.56 29.14 -1.95
C GLU A 198 -10.19 29.80 -2.05
N PHE A 199 -9.13 29.01 -2.22
CA PHE A 199 -7.78 29.52 -2.47
C PHE A 199 -7.74 30.37 -3.75
N TRP A 200 -8.28 29.85 -4.86
CA TRP A 200 -8.35 30.59 -6.12
C TRP A 200 -9.19 31.87 -6.02
N CYS A 201 -10.33 31.85 -5.33
CA CYS A 201 -11.13 33.04 -5.08
C CYS A 201 -10.40 34.09 -4.23
N THR A 202 -9.52 33.66 -3.33
CA THR A 202 -8.68 34.55 -2.52
C THR A 202 -7.59 35.18 -3.39
N ASP A 203 -6.90 34.38 -4.20
CA ASP A 203 -5.87 34.85 -5.12
C ASP A 203 -6.42 35.83 -6.17
N VAL A 204 -7.59 35.55 -6.75
CA VAL A 204 -8.25 36.45 -7.72
C VAL A 204 -8.57 37.80 -7.07
N LYS A 205 -9.11 37.81 -5.84
CA LYS A 205 -9.37 39.06 -5.10
C LYS A 205 -8.09 39.82 -4.79
N SER A 206 -7.01 39.12 -4.44
CA SER A 206 -5.70 39.73 -4.22
C SER A 206 -5.13 40.35 -5.50
N MET A 207 -5.29 39.70 -6.65
CA MET A 207 -4.91 40.26 -7.95
C MET A 207 -5.75 41.49 -8.33
N GLU A 208 -7.07 41.44 -8.12
CA GLU A 208 -7.98 42.56 -8.40
C GLU A 208 -7.62 43.80 -7.58
N MET A 209 -7.38 43.64 -6.27
CA MET A 209 -6.92 44.72 -5.39
C MET A 209 -5.59 45.35 -5.82
N LEU A 210 -4.64 44.53 -6.30
CA LEU A 210 -3.35 45.03 -6.79
C LEU A 210 -3.50 45.83 -8.09
N VAL A 211 -4.39 45.38 -8.99
CA VAL A 211 -4.69 46.09 -10.24
C VAL A 211 -5.40 47.42 -9.96
N GLU A 212 -6.34 47.46 -9.00
CA GLU A 212 -7.00 48.71 -8.61
C GLU A 212 -6.03 49.72 -7.99
N HIS A 213 -5.12 49.28 -7.11
CA HIS A 213 -4.11 50.16 -6.52
C HIS A 213 -3.16 50.73 -7.57
N GLN A 214 -2.67 49.88 -8.49
CA GLN A 214 -1.81 50.35 -9.58
C GLN A 214 -2.55 51.28 -10.56
N ALA A 215 -3.84 51.04 -10.82
CA ALA A 215 -4.64 51.94 -11.65
C ALA A 215 -4.84 53.31 -10.99
N HIS A 216 -5.00 53.36 -9.66
CA HIS A 216 -5.09 54.63 -8.91
C HIS A 216 -3.77 55.43 -8.94
N ASP A 217 -2.63 54.75 -8.84
CA ASP A 217 -1.30 55.37 -8.93
C ASP A 217 -0.98 55.92 -10.33
N ILE A 218 -1.63 55.41 -11.39
CA ILE A 218 -1.44 55.90 -12.78
C ILE A 218 -2.37 57.09 -13.10
N LEU A 219 -3.51 57.18 -12.43
CA LEU A 219 -4.53 58.21 -12.66
C LEU A 219 -4.34 59.48 -11.79
N THR A 220 -3.33 59.50 -10.91
CA THR A 220 -2.96 60.65 -10.07
C THR A 220 -1.63 61.24 -10.52
#